data_AF-A0A2D9QM29-F1
#
_entry.id   AF-A0A2D9QM29-F1
#
_cell.length_a   1.000
_cell.length_b   1.000
_cell.length_c   1.000
_cell.angle_alpha   90.00
_cell.angle_beta   90.00
_cell.angle_gamma   90.00
#
_symmetry.space_group_name_H-M   'P 1'
#
loop_
_entity.id
_entity.type
_entity.pdbx_description
1 polymer ?
#
loop_
_entity_poly.entity_id
_entity_poly.type
_entity_poly.pdbx_seq_one_letter_code
_entity_poly.pdbx_strand_id
1 'polypeptide(L)' 'MLTVGKKIILVGQFDEGERYYATEALCRHMRWPLAYGGKVKDDCITCPLHQTTHNIETGELIEWS' A
#
# COMPACT_ATOMS: atom_id res chain seq x y z
N MET A 1 8.78 3.09 -4.63
CA MET A 1 8.05 4.36 -4.35
C MET A 1 8.61 5.44 -5.24
N LEU A 2 7.75 6.30 -5.77
CA LEU A 2 8.16 7.45 -6.57
C LEU A 2 7.31 8.67 -6.22
N THR A 3 7.83 9.86 -6.56
CA THR A 3 7.09 11.11 -6.37
C THR A 3 6.36 11.46 -7.67
N VAL A 4 5.05 11.69 -7.59
CA VAL A 4 4.20 12.18 -8.67
C VAL A 4 3.59 13.50 -8.22
N GLY A 5 4.06 14.61 -8.79
CA GLY A 5 3.72 15.94 -8.31
C GLY A 5 4.13 16.15 -6.85
N LYS A 6 3.16 16.44 -5.97
CA LYS A 6 3.39 16.61 -4.52
C LYS A 6 3.12 15.35 -3.69
N LYS A 7 2.81 14.22 -4.34
CA LYS A 7 2.46 12.96 -3.67
C LYS A 7 3.55 11.91 -3.83
N ILE A 8 3.77 11.11 -2.79
CA ILE A 8 4.56 9.88 -2.88
C ILE A 8 3.63 8.70 -3.13
N ILE A 9 3.94 7.92 -4.16
CA ILE A 9 3.13 6.79 -4.65
C ILE A 9 3.92 5.50 -4.51
N LEU A 10 3.27 4.46 -3.98
CA LEU A 10 3.78 3.10 -4.02
C LEU A 10 3.35 2.50 -5.34
N VAL A 11 4.33 2.11 -6.15
CA VAL A 11 4.13 1.22 -7.29
C VAL A 11 4.77 -0.10 -6.93
N GLY A 12 4.04 -1.19 -7.16
CA GLY A 12 4.55 -2.54 -7.00
C GLY A 12 3.95 -3.48 -8.03
N GLN A 13 4.29 -4.76 -7.88
CA GLN A 13 3.93 -5.83 -8.78
C GLN A 13 3.43 -7.04 -7.97
N PHE A 14 2.38 -7.70 -8.46
CA PHE A 14 1.80 -8.94 -7.90
C PHE A 14 1.71 -10.04 -8.96
N ASP A 15 1.20 -11.20 -8.56
CA ASP A 15 0.91 -12.34 -9.44
C ASP A 15 2.12 -12.72 -10.31
N GLU A 16 3.27 -12.93 -9.66
CA GLU A 16 4.56 -13.31 -10.29
C GLU A 16 5.06 -12.37 -11.40
N GLY A 17 4.47 -11.19 -11.52
CA GLY A 17 4.91 -10.19 -12.48
C GLY A 17 3.83 -9.70 -13.43
N GLU A 18 2.67 -10.34 -13.44
CA GLU A 18 1.65 -10.10 -14.46
C GLU A 18 0.85 -8.82 -14.22
N ARG A 19 0.74 -8.38 -12.97
CA ARG A 19 -0.07 -7.22 -12.59
C ARG A 19 0.74 -6.18 -11.83
N TYR A 20 0.56 -4.92 -12.23
CA TYR A 20 1.11 -3.76 -11.55
C TYR A 20 -0.01 -3.01 -10.83
N TYR A 21 0.34 -2.34 -9.76
CA TYR A 21 -0.57 -1.47 -9.02
C TYR A 21 0.13 -0.18 -8.62
N ALA A 22 -0.67 0.86 -8.40
CA ALA A 22 -0.26 2.13 -7.82
C ALA A 22 -1.23 2.51 -6.71
N THR A 23 -0.71 2.84 -5.53
CA THR A 23 -1.52 3.23 -4.38
C THR A 23 -0.81 4.29 -3.53
N GLU A 24 -1.48 4.83 -2.51
CA GLU A 24 -0.87 5.77 -1.57
C GLU A 24 0.31 5.09 -0.86
N ALA A 25 1.49 5.74 -0.84
CA ALA A 25 2.70 5.06 -0.36
C ALA A 25 2.80 4.96 1.16
N LEU A 26 2.05 5.80 1.88
CA LEU A 26 2.15 5.96 3.32
C LEU A 26 0.86 5.46 3.98
N CYS A 27 1.00 4.59 4.98
CA CYS A 27 -0.13 4.11 5.77
C CYS A 27 -0.94 5.28 6.34
N ARG A 28 -2.27 5.18 6.31
CA ARG A 28 -3.16 6.26 6.81
C ARG A 28 -3.09 6.46 8.32
N HIS A 29 -2.61 5.47 9.07
CA HIS A 29 -2.49 5.55 10.52
C HIS A 29 -1.39 6.55 10.93
N MET A 30 -0.12 6.20 10.75
CA MET A 30 1.03 7.05 11.15
C MET A 30 2.07 7.22 10.04
N ARG A 31 1.61 7.19 8.78
CA ARG A 31 2.44 7.49 7.60
C ARG A 31 3.67 6.59 7.42
N TRP A 32 3.66 5.39 7.99
CA TRP A 32 4.71 4.40 7.73
C TRP A 32 4.77 4.07 6.23
N PRO A 33 5.95 4.05 5.60
CA PRO A 33 6.06 3.70 4.19
C PRO A 33 5.69 2.24 3.95
N LEU A 34 4.63 2.00 3.20
CA LEU A 34 4.11 0.65 2.94
C LEU A 34 5.09 -0.22 2.13
N ALA A 35 5.99 0.40 1.38
CA ALA A 35 7.07 -0.30 0.68
C ALA A 35 8.05 -1.03 1.62
N TYR A 36 8.13 -0.60 2.88
CA TYR A 36 9.07 -1.16 3.85
C TYR A 36 8.41 -2.26 4.67
N GLY A 37 8.12 -3.37 4.00
CA GLY A 37 7.62 -4.62 4.59
C GLY A 37 6.11 -4.83 4.50
N GLY A 38 5.36 -3.96 3.79
CA GLY A 38 3.94 -4.14 3.57
C GLY A 38 3.65 -5.48 2.90
N LYS A 39 2.69 -6.22 3.46
CA LYS A 39 2.27 -7.52 2.92
C LYS A 39 1.04 -7.31 2.07
N VAL A 40 1.03 -7.96 0.91
CA VAL A 40 -0.12 -7.92 0.03
C VAL A 40 -0.79 -9.27 -0.01
N LYS A 41 -2.12 -9.24 0.12
CA LYS A 41 -2.99 -10.40 0.00
C LYS A 41 -4.39 -9.91 -0.38
N ASP A 42 -5.08 -10.64 -1.24
CA ASP A 42 -6.49 -10.41 -1.60
C ASP A 42 -6.78 -8.92 -1.98
N ASP A 43 -5.99 -8.37 -2.91
CA ASP A 43 -6.04 -6.97 -3.37
C ASP A 43 -5.89 -5.91 -2.25
N CYS A 44 -5.39 -6.30 -1.08
CA CYS A 44 -5.17 -5.43 0.07
C CYS A 44 -3.69 -5.39 0.47
N ILE A 45 -3.25 -4.26 0.99
CA ILE A 45 -1.93 -4.08 1.58
C ILE A 45 -2.05 -3.82 3.09
N THR A 46 -1.37 -4.64 3.88
CA THR A 46 -1.30 -4.52 5.33
C THR A 46 0.01 -3.86 5.74
N CYS A 47 -0.10 -2.77 6.51
CA CYS A 47 1.05 -2.05 7.06
C CYS A 47 1.83 -2.95 8.04
N PRO A 48 3.16 -3.08 7.90
CA PRO A 48 3.94 -4.01 8.72
C PRO A 48 4.13 -3.53 10.16
N LEU A 49 3.90 -2.25 10.44
CA LEU A 49 4.12 -1.68 11.77
C LEU A 49 2.95 -1.99 12.71
N HIS A 50 1.77 -1.42 12.43
CA HIS A 50 0.59 -1.56 13.28
C HIS A 50 -0.51 -2.42 12.67
N GLN A 51 -0.32 -3.02 11.50
CA GLN A 51 -1.30 -3.93 10.84
C GLN A 51 -2.58 -3.27 10.30
N THR A 52 -2.62 -1.93 10.13
CA THR A 52 -3.70 -1.28 9.36
C THR A 52 -3.73 -1.82 7.92
N THR A 53 -4.91 -2.23 7.42
CA THR A 53 -5.09 -2.81 6.08
C THR A 53 -5.87 -1.87 5.16
N HIS A 54 -5.38 -1.71 3.93
CA HIS A 54 -5.98 -0.87 2.91
C HIS A 54 -6.25 -1.66 1.63
N ASN A 55 -7.38 -1.43 0.97
CA ASN A 55 -7.59 -1.92 -0.39
C ASN A 55 -6.65 -1.15 -1.34
N ILE A 56 -5.98 -1.86 -2.24
CA ILE A 56 -4.95 -1.28 -3.10
C ILE A 56 -5.54 -0.46 -4.24
N GLU A 57 -6.65 -0.93 -4.81
CA GLU A 57 -7.32 -0.33 -5.97
C GLU A 57 -8.16 0.90 -5.58
N THR A 58 -8.99 0.77 -4.54
CA THR A 58 -9.90 1.84 -4.10
C THR A 58 -9.24 2.75 -3.04
N GLY A 59 -8.18 2.27 -2.40
CA GLY A 59 -7.56 2.90 -1.24
C GLY A 59 -8.34 2.69 0.06
N GLU A 60 -9.54 2.11 0.04
CA GLU A 60 -10.42 2.01 1.20
C GLU A 60 -9.73 1.41 2.43
N LEU A 61 -10.08 1.89 3.61
CA LEU A 61 -9.61 1.33 4.86
C LEU A 61 -10.42 0.06 5.18
N ILE A 62 -9.78 -1.09 5.14
CA ILE A 62 -10.41 -2.39 5.40
C ILE A 62 -10.38 -2.73 6.88
N GLU A 63 -9.24 -2.48 7.53
CA GLU A 63 -9.04 -2.76 8.95
C GLU A 63 -8.17 -1.66 9.58
N TRP A 64 -8.57 -1.17 10.75
CA TRP A 64 -7.83 -0.18 11.51
C TRP A 64 -7.22 -0.78 12.78
N SER A 65 -5.94 -0.45 12.99
CA SER A 65 -5.11 -0.85 14.12
C SER A 65 -4.16 0.28 14.47
#